data_AF-A0A536Y0T6-F1
#
_entry.id   AF-A0A536Y0T6-F1
#
_cell.length_a   1.000
_cell.length_b   1.000
_cell.length_c   1.000
_cell.angle_alpha   90.00
_cell.angle_beta   90.00
_cell.angle_gamma   90.00
#
_symmetry.space_group_name_H-M   'P 1'
#
loop_
_entity.id
_entity.type
_entity.pdbx_description
1 polymer ?
#
loop_
_entity_poly.entity_id
_entity_poly.type
_entity_poly.pdbx_seq_one_letter_code
_entity_poly.pdbx_strand_id
1 'polypeptide(L)' 'MTSTRQEVEVTVFSKRAEVIEVVIGEGVHSVRCTLTPTRNGLAYAGNAMGREIVYERSRRQVEADLAKER' A
#
# COMPACT_ATOMS: atom_id res chain seq x y z
N MET A 1 26.27 -1.36 -4.94
CA MET A 1 25.34 -0.49 -4.22
C MET A 1 24.11 -1.32 -3.90
N THR A 2 23.83 -1.60 -2.64
CA THR A 2 22.68 -2.42 -2.24
C THR A 2 21.47 -1.51 -2.04
N SER A 3 20.46 -1.63 -2.89
CA SER A 3 19.14 -1.05 -2.62
C SER A 3 18.50 -1.89 -1.53
N THR A 4 18.65 -1.49 -0.26
CA THR A 4 17.98 -2.17 0.85
C THR A 4 16.50 -1.85 0.80
N ARG A 5 15.69 -2.89 0.55
CA ARG A 5 14.26 -2.83 0.84
C ARG A 5 14.10 -2.61 2.34
N GLN A 6 13.34 -1.60 2.71
CA GLN A 6 12.98 -1.32 4.10
C GLN A 6 11.49 -1.56 4.24
N GLU A 7 11.11 -2.39 5.20
CA GLU A 7 9.73 -2.55 5.61
C GLU A 7 9.31 -1.32 6.41
N VAL A 8 8.07 -0.88 6.23
CA VAL A 8 7.48 0.24 6.95
C VAL A 8 6.13 -0.18 7.48
N GLU A 9 5.88 0.11 8.75
CA GLU A 9 4.58 -0.10 9.35
C GLU A 9 3.62 1.01 8.91
N VAL A 10 2.41 0.61 8.53
CA VAL A 10 1.37 1.52 8.04
C VAL A 10 0.03 1.13 8.63
N THR A 11 -0.84 2.12 8.84
CA THR A 11 -2.24 1.88 9.18
C THR A 11 -3.07 1.93 7.92
N VAL A 12 -3.89 0.91 7.67
CA VAL A 12 -4.82 0.92 6.53
C VAL A 12 -5.99 1.85 6.86
N PHE A 13 -6.15 2.90 6.06
CA PHE A 13 -7.29 3.82 6.17
C PHE A 13 -8.49 3.33 5.35
N SER A 14 -8.23 2.90 4.12
CA SER A 14 -9.25 2.32 3.25
C SER A 14 -8.64 1.25 2.34
N LYS A 15 -9.38 0.16 2.11
CA LYS A 15 -8.93 -0.96 1.27
C LYS A 15 -10.00 -1.28 0.23
N ARG A 16 -9.67 -1.05 -1.03
CA ARG A 16 -10.47 -1.44 -2.21
C ARG A 16 -9.55 -2.07 -3.25
N ALA A 17 -10.11 -2.88 -4.15
CA ALA A 17 -9.33 -3.52 -5.20
C ALA A 17 -8.65 -2.51 -6.15
N GLU A 18 -9.26 -1.35 -6.34
CA GLU A 18 -8.74 -0.32 -7.26
C GLU A 18 -7.76 0.65 -6.57
N VAL A 19 -7.88 0.79 -5.24
CA VAL A 19 -7.12 1.77 -4.47
C VAL A 19 -7.04 1.35 -3.01
N ILE A 20 -5.84 1.47 -2.43
CA ILE A 20 -5.61 1.28 -1.00
C ILE A 20 -5.06 2.59 -0.46
N GLU A 21 -5.71 3.14 0.56
CA GLU A 21 -5.21 4.32 1.29
C GLU A 21 -4.58 3.84 2.60
N VAL A 22 -3.33 4.25 2.82
CA VAL A 22 -2.59 3.96 4.04
C VAL A 22 -2.14 5.25 4.71
N VAL A 23 -1.91 5.18 6.02
CA VAL A 23 -1.31 6.25 6.81
C VAL A 23 0.05 5.75 7.30
N ILE A 24 1.09 6.53 7.03
CA ILE A 24 2.48 6.22 7.39
C ILE A 24 2.91 7.15 8.51
N GLY A 25 3.47 6.59 9.58
CA GLY A 25 3.86 7.31 10.79
C GLY A 25 2.68 7.56 11.73
N GLU A 26 2.98 8.21 12.87
CA GLU A 26 2.03 8.42 13.97
C GLU A 26 1.85 9.91 14.28
N GLY A 27 0.69 10.27 14.83
CA GLY A 27 0.40 11.63 15.28
C GLY A 27 0.33 12.67 14.16
N VAL A 28 0.75 13.90 14.47
CA VAL A 28 0.62 15.08 13.59
C VAL A 28 1.55 15.05 12.37
N HIS A 29 2.56 14.17 12.38
CA HIS A 29 3.51 13.98 11.28
C HIS A 29 3.14 12.79 10.38
N SER A 30 1.97 12.19 10.60
CA SER A 30 1.47 11.13 9.74
C SER A 30 1.11 11.65 8.35
N VAL A 31 1.35 10.83 7.33
CA VAL A 31 1.05 11.15 5.93
C VAL A 31 0.15 10.09 5.33
N ARG A 32 -0.88 10.53 4.61
CA ARG A 32 -1.72 9.62 3.81
C ARG A 32 -1.04 9.34 2.48
N CYS A 33 -0.98 8.06 2.10
CA CYS A 33 -0.45 7.59 0.84
C CYS A 33 -1.51 6.76 0.12
N THR A 34 -1.69 7.04 -1.17
CA THR A 34 -2.57 6.27 -2.05
C THR A 34 -1.74 5.26 -2.82
N LEU A 35 -2.06 3.99 -2.66
CA LEU A 35 -1.44 2.89 -3.40
C LEU A 35 -2.42 2.43 -4.50
N THR A 36 -1.91 2.36 -5.73
CA THR A 36 -2.68 1.90 -6.90
C THR A 36 -2.07 0.61 -7.45
N PRO A 37 -2.87 -0.30 -8.03
CA PRO A 37 -2.32 -1.51 -8.65
C PRO A 37 -1.24 -1.16 -9.67
N THR A 38 -0.10 -1.84 -9.60
CA THR A 38 0.93 -1.75 -10.63
C THR A 38 0.34 -2.20 -11.97
N ARG A 39 0.97 -1.81 -13.09
CA ARG A 39 0.49 -2.15 -14.44
C ARG A 39 0.27 -3.65 -14.66
N ASN A 40 1.08 -4.50 -14.01
CA ASN A 40 0.96 -5.96 -14.07
C ASN A 40 -0.01 -6.55 -13.03
N GLY A 41 -0.56 -5.74 -12.13
CA GLY A 41 -1.53 -6.14 -11.10
C GLY A 41 -0.95 -7.03 -10.00
N LEU A 42 0.38 -7.14 -9.88
CA LEU A 42 1.05 -8.01 -8.91
C LEU A 42 1.37 -7.32 -7.58
N ALA A 43 1.28 -6.00 -7.52
CA ALA A 43 1.50 -5.20 -6.32
C ALA A 43 0.64 -3.93 -6.36
N TYR A 44 0.65 -3.18 -5.26
CA TYR A 44 0.17 -1.80 -5.22
C TYR A 44 1.35 -0.88 -4.92
N ALA A 45 1.46 0.23 -5.64
CA ALA A 45 2.53 1.20 -5.46
C ALA A 45 1.99 2.62 -5.29
N GLY A 46 2.70 3.41 -4.50
CA GLY A 46 2.46 4.84 -4.29
C GLY A 46 3.73 5.55 -3.85
N ASN A 47 3.67 6.87 -3.75
CA ASN A 47 4.80 7.66 -3.26
C ASN A 47 4.42 8.37 -1.97
N ALA A 48 5.29 8.29 -0.98
CA ALA A 48 5.21 9.08 0.24
C ALA A 48 6.58 9.66 0.56
N MET A 49 6.65 10.97 0.81
CA MET A 49 7.88 11.65 1.19
C MET A 49 9.07 11.39 0.23
N GLY A 50 8.79 11.28 -1.08
CA GLY A 50 9.82 11.02 -2.09
C GLY A 50 10.30 9.55 -2.14
N ARG A 51 9.69 8.65 -1.38
CA ARG A 51 9.97 7.21 -1.38
C ARG A 51 8.82 6.44 -2.00
N GLU A 52 9.17 5.45 -2.83
CA GLU A 52 8.20 4.48 -3.32
C GLU A 52 7.81 3.52 -2.19
N ILE A 53 6.50 3.33 -2.04
CA ILE A 53 5.89 2.39 -1.11
C ILE A 53 5.24 1.30 -1.93
N VAL A 54 5.64 0.05 -1.71
CA VAL A 54 5.15 -1.12 -2.45
C VAL A 54 4.52 -2.11 -1.50
N TYR A 55 3.23 -2.36 -1.71
CA TYR A 55 2.50 -3.44 -1.06
C TYR A 55 2.44 -4.66 -1.99
N GLU A 56 3.15 -5.73 -1.63
CA GLU A 56 3.29 -6.95 -2.42
C GLU A 56 2.10 -7.89 -2.25
N ARG A 57 0.95 -7.42 -2.72
CA ARG A 57 -0.22 -8.24 -2.96
C ARG A 57 -0.76 -7.97 -4.34
N SER A 58 -1.05 -9.05 -5.05
CA SER A 58 -1.77 -8.95 -6.30
C SER A 58 -3.18 -8.43 -6.07
N ARG A 59 -3.74 -7.75 -7.07
CA ARG A 59 -5.12 -7.28 -7.02
C ARG A 59 -6.10 -8.42 -6.71
N ARG A 60 -5.89 -9.60 -7.31
CA ARG A 60 -6.73 -10.79 -7.07
C ARG A 60 -6.70 -11.26 -5.62
N GLN A 61 -5.54 -11.20 -4.96
CA GLN A 61 -5.45 -11.53 -3.53
C GLN A 61 -6.22 -10.52 -2.69
N VAL A 62 -6.08 -9.22 -2.98
CA VAL A 62 -6.83 -8.16 -2.28
C VAL A 62 -8.33 -8.34 -2.45
N GLU A 63 -8.81 -8.66 -3.66
CA GLU A 63 -10.22 -8.96 -3.91
C GLU A 63 -10.72 -10.17 -3.11
N ALA A 64 -9.92 -11.23 -3.03
CA ALA A 64 -10.25 -12.42 -2.25
C ALA A 64 -10.27 -12.16 -0.74
N ASP A 65 -9.37 -11.31 -0.22
CA ASP A 65 -9.36 -10.90 1.17
C ASP A 65 -10.60 -10.05 1.49
N LEU A 66 -10.91 -9.06 0.66
CA LEU A 66 -12.10 -8.21 0.80
C LEU A 66 -13.41 -9.01 0.77
N ALA A 67 -13.46 -10.09 -0.01
CA ALA A 67 -14.62 -10.98 -0.07
C ALA A 67 -14.82 -11.78 1.23
N LYS A 68 -13.75 -12.04 2.01
CA LYS A 68 -13.81 -12.73 3.30
C LYS A 68 -14.08 -11.79 4.48
N GLU A 69 -13.73 -10.52 4.32
CA GLU A 69 -13.96 -9.46 5.32
C GLU A 69 -15.43 -8.94 5.32
N ARG A 70 -16.28 -9.52 4.48
CA ARG A 70 -17.70 -9.18 4.28
C ARG A 70 -18.62 -10.21 4.93
#